data_AF-A0A1V6AEC9-F1
#
_entry.id   AF-A0A1V6AEC9-F1
#
_cell.length_a   1.000
_cell.length_b   1.000
_cell.length_c   1.000
_cell.angle_alpha   90.00
_cell.angle_beta   90.00
_cell.angle_gamma   90.00
#
_symmetry.space_group_name_H-M   'P 1'
#
loop_
_entity.id
_entity.type
_entity.pdbx_description
1 polymer ?
#
loop_
_entity_poly.entity_id
_entity_poly.type
_entity_poly.pdbx_seq_one_letter_code
_entity_poly.pdbx_strand_id
1 'polypeptide(L)'
;MNSKHSLKITVVLAVFLLSLLYTLPSTTWWSNVFGTLTPEEQNAIPIASFEYLEASQTEADAATGSILKVRANVASELFNRAKNPAKIEDVLNKVADEIRRTLVESKLDVRVVNTDYTDFVITINAANITPDNLKEAVKKTRLYASMPLAITSFFPNKKITLGLDLKGGIDLVYQVDLQSVQDSDNIADAVQRSVEIIRNRIDMYGIAEPSIKAQDNNRIRIQLPGVKDPEGVKQLIQNTAMLQFHIVNYQSTTVDTLGTFDPQSELVLMQPGNAKQTALWYRLNKKPDVTGSDLKYAKVSFDELGRPIVNLEFNSDGAAKFARVTGANLGKQLAIVLDNKVHSAPVIQSRITGGMAQITGNFTFEEAQNLAIVLRAGALPASLIALESRVVGPTLGQKSIDAGVIAGIVGFLLVTAYMIFVYKSLGHYANLALVLNTLIVFASLVFFGGTMTMPGIAGLILSLGMAVDANVIIFERIIEEYKSGKTVRASIASGFDRALSCIIDSNITTLLVVAILYAFTAGPIRGFATTLGIGLIANIYTAVVVTKLLLELRYNSGKIKTLNI
;
A
#
# COMPACT_ATOMS: atom_id res chain seq x y z
N MET A 1 22.37 -20.35 -41.82
CA MET A 1 22.30 -20.40 -40.33
C MET A 1 21.52 -21.65 -39.95
N ASN A 2 22.13 -22.65 -39.30
CA ASN A 2 21.46 -23.94 -39.00
C ASN A 2 20.17 -23.74 -38.18
N SER A 3 19.06 -24.40 -38.56
CA SER A 3 17.72 -24.19 -37.95
C SER A 3 17.69 -24.41 -36.42
N LYS A 4 18.60 -25.25 -35.88
CA LYS A 4 18.76 -25.47 -34.42
C LYS A 4 19.22 -24.23 -33.64
N HIS A 5 20.00 -23.32 -34.25
CA HIS A 5 20.38 -22.07 -33.58
C HIS A 5 19.28 -21.02 -33.69
N SER A 6 18.50 -21.01 -34.78
CA SER A 6 17.41 -20.05 -34.98
C SER A 6 16.40 -20.11 -33.84
N LEU A 7 15.95 -21.31 -33.45
CA LEU A 7 14.99 -21.48 -32.36
C LEU A 7 15.54 -20.96 -31.02
N LYS A 8 16.80 -21.30 -30.68
CA LYS A 8 17.44 -20.84 -29.44
C LYS A 8 17.61 -19.32 -29.39
N ILE A 9 18.01 -18.71 -30.51
CA ILE A 9 18.14 -17.26 -30.63
C ILE A 9 16.77 -16.61 -30.44
N THR A 10 15.73 -17.11 -31.12
CA THR A 10 14.37 -16.59 -30.98
C THR A 10 13.90 -16.67 -29.52
N VAL A 11 14.15 -17.79 -28.83
CA VAL A 11 13.77 -17.94 -27.41
C VAL A 11 14.54 -16.95 -26.52
N VAL A 12 15.87 -16.85 -26.65
CA VAL A 12 16.68 -15.92 -25.83
C VAL A 12 16.27 -14.48 -26.08
N LEU A 13 16.03 -14.11 -27.34
CA LEU A 13 15.63 -12.76 -27.73
C LEU A 13 14.20 -12.45 -27.26
N ALA A 14 13.29 -13.43 -27.32
CA ALA A 14 11.94 -13.29 -26.78
C ALA A 14 11.95 -13.13 -25.25
N VAL A 15 12.74 -13.93 -24.52
CA VAL A 15 12.91 -13.78 -23.07
C VAL A 15 13.49 -12.41 -22.73
N PHE A 16 14.53 -11.98 -23.46
CA PHE A 16 15.13 -10.66 -23.27
C PHE A 16 14.11 -9.53 -23.50
N LEU A 17 13.37 -9.56 -24.61
CA LEU A 17 12.35 -8.55 -24.91
C LEU A 17 11.23 -8.56 -23.87
N LEU A 18 10.76 -9.73 -23.45
CA LEU A 18 9.74 -9.86 -22.39
C LEU A 18 10.26 -9.28 -21.08
N SER A 19 11.50 -9.60 -20.69
CA SER A 19 12.10 -9.08 -19.47
C SER A 19 12.28 -7.55 -19.52
N LEU A 20 12.70 -7.02 -20.67
CA LEU A 20 12.78 -5.57 -20.88
C LEU A 20 11.40 -4.93 -20.73
N LEU A 21 10.39 -5.49 -21.39
CA LEU A 21 9.02 -4.97 -21.38
C LEU A 21 8.41 -4.92 -19.97
N TYR A 22 8.68 -5.92 -19.13
CA TYR A 22 8.20 -5.96 -17.74
C TYR A 22 8.96 -5.05 -16.78
N THR A 23 10.19 -4.67 -17.11
CA THR A 23 11.02 -3.81 -16.25
C THR A 23 10.84 -2.34 -16.55
N LEU A 24 10.54 -1.98 -17.81
CA LEU A 24 10.37 -0.60 -18.24
C LEU A 24 9.39 0.22 -17.37
N PRO A 25 8.18 -0.26 -17.00
CA PRO A 25 7.22 0.49 -16.18
C PRO A 25 7.73 0.96 -14.81
N SER A 26 8.78 0.31 -14.30
CA SER A 26 9.39 0.63 -13.01
C SER A 26 10.58 1.60 -13.12
N THR A 27 10.93 2.04 -14.33
CA THR A 27 12.05 2.97 -14.58
C THR A 27 11.60 4.42 -14.54
N THR A 28 12.53 5.33 -14.20
CA THR A 28 12.29 6.79 -14.27
C THR A 28 12.08 7.29 -15.70
N TRP A 29 12.62 6.58 -16.69
CA TRP A 29 12.35 6.88 -18.10
C TRP A 29 10.87 6.68 -18.43
N TRP A 30 10.24 5.63 -17.90
CA TRP A 30 8.84 5.35 -18.18
C TRP A 30 7.90 6.43 -17.67
N SER A 31 8.09 6.88 -16.43
CA SER A 31 7.27 7.98 -15.87
C SER A 31 7.48 9.29 -16.66
N ASN A 32 8.66 9.50 -17.22
CA ASN A 32 8.92 10.67 -18.07
C ASN A 32 8.20 10.61 -19.43
N VAL A 33 8.03 9.41 -20.00
CA VAL A 33 7.44 9.24 -21.34
C VAL A 33 5.93 9.07 -21.26
N PHE A 34 5.45 8.24 -20.33
CA PHE A 34 4.04 7.83 -20.22
C PHE A 34 3.29 8.47 -19.05
N GLY A 35 3.96 9.31 -18.27
CA GLY A 35 3.38 9.99 -17.13
C GLY A 35 3.43 9.16 -15.84
N THR A 36 3.15 9.80 -14.72
CA THR A 36 3.07 9.11 -13.42
C THR A 36 1.72 8.43 -13.19
N LEU A 37 0.65 9.01 -13.75
CA LEU A 37 -0.70 8.45 -13.73
C LEU A 37 -0.80 7.24 -14.64
N THR A 38 -1.60 6.25 -14.25
CA THR A 38 -1.89 5.11 -15.11
C THR A 38 -2.70 5.55 -16.34
N PRO A 39 -2.62 4.81 -17.47
CA PRO A 39 -3.40 5.13 -18.67
C PRO A 39 -4.91 5.24 -18.40
N GLU A 40 -5.42 4.42 -17.49
CA GLU A 40 -6.82 4.41 -17.09
C GLU A 40 -7.19 5.68 -16.30
N GLU A 41 -6.35 6.11 -15.38
CA GLU A 41 -6.51 7.37 -14.64
C GLU A 41 -6.41 8.60 -15.55
N GLN A 42 -5.50 8.58 -16.54
CA GLN A 42 -5.38 9.66 -17.53
C GLN A 42 -6.63 9.79 -18.41
N ASN A 43 -7.29 8.68 -18.73
CA ASN A 43 -8.57 8.69 -19.45
C ASN A 43 -9.74 9.11 -18.56
N ALA A 44 -9.72 8.73 -17.28
CA ALA A 44 -10.73 9.10 -16.30
C ALA A 44 -10.66 10.58 -15.93
N ILE A 45 -9.46 11.18 -15.92
CA ILE A 45 -9.23 12.59 -15.60
C ILE A 45 -8.32 13.18 -16.69
N PRO A 46 -8.86 13.59 -17.84
CA PRO A 46 -8.05 14.18 -18.91
C PRO A 46 -7.53 15.56 -18.51
N ILE A 47 -6.36 15.99 -19.03
CA ILE A 47 -5.83 17.36 -18.80
C ILE A 47 -6.87 18.45 -19.08
N ALA A 48 -7.76 18.23 -20.06
CA ALA A 48 -8.81 19.16 -20.42
C ALA A 48 -9.85 19.40 -19.32
N SER A 49 -9.91 18.54 -18.28
CA SER A 49 -10.81 18.70 -17.15
C SER A 49 -10.24 19.57 -16.02
N PHE A 50 -9.02 20.12 -16.19
CA PHE A 50 -8.39 21.00 -15.23
C PHE A 50 -8.83 22.44 -15.45
N GLU A 51 -9.33 23.07 -14.40
CA GLU A 51 -9.72 24.47 -14.37
C GLU A 51 -8.85 25.23 -13.36
N TYR A 52 -8.22 26.31 -13.81
CA TYR A 52 -7.30 27.13 -13.02
C TYR A 52 -7.96 28.46 -12.72
N LEU A 53 -8.20 28.74 -11.44
CA LEU A 53 -8.93 29.92 -10.97
C LEU A 53 -8.09 30.68 -9.93
N GLU A 54 -8.29 31.99 -9.81
CA GLU A 54 -7.79 32.75 -8.68
C GLU A 54 -8.60 32.40 -7.42
N ALA A 55 -7.95 32.32 -6.26
CA ALA A 55 -8.65 32.06 -5.01
C ALA A 55 -9.58 33.23 -4.66
N SER A 56 -10.90 33.02 -4.72
CA SER A 56 -11.88 34.00 -4.27
C SER A 56 -11.85 34.13 -2.75
N GLN A 57 -11.98 35.35 -2.23
CA GLN A 57 -11.99 35.66 -0.79
C GLN A 57 -13.05 34.89 0.02
N THR A 58 -14.05 34.30 -0.64
CA THR A 58 -15.14 33.54 0.00
C THR A 58 -14.82 32.06 0.24
N GLU A 59 -13.79 31.50 -0.40
CA GLU A 59 -13.45 30.07 -0.34
C GLU A 59 -12.13 29.78 0.40
N ALA A 60 -11.56 30.74 1.13
CA ALA A 60 -10.20 30.62 1.65
C ALA A 60 -10.02 31.08 3.10
N ASP A 61 -9.88 30.09 3.98
CA ASP A 61 -9.14 30.19 5.24
C ASP A 61 -7.60 30.13 5.03
N ALA A 62 -7.08 30.40 3.82
CA ALA A 62 -5.64 30.34 3.55
C ALA A 62 -5.21 31.20 2.35
N ALA A 63 -4.42 32.24 2.65
CA ALA A 63 -3.41 32.93 1.83
C ALA A 63 -3.68 33.17 0.32
N THR A 64 -3.43 34.40 -0.14
CA THR A 64 -3.23 34.78 -1.55
C THR A 64 -2.61 33.65 -2.39
N GLY A 65 -3.41 32.99 -3.24
CA GLY A 65 -3.03 31.78 -3.95
C GLY A 65 -3.95 31.48 -5.13
N SER A 66 -3.67 30.37 -5.82
CA SER A 66 -4.45 29.89 -6.97
C SER A 66 -5.11 28.56 -6.67
N ILE A 67 -6.28 28.34 -7.26
CA ILE A 67 -7.07 27.13 -7.13
C ILE A 67 -7.00 26.32 -8.43
N LEU A 68 -6.75 25.03 -8.29
CA LEU A 68 -6.89 24.02 -9.34
C LEU A 68 -8.11 23.15 -9.04
N LYS A 69 -9.13 23.22 -9.88
CA LYS A 69 -10.27 22.31 -9.87
C LYS A 69 -10.02 21.18 -10.85
N VAL A 70 -10.14 19.95 -10.38
CA VAL A 70 -9.96 18.73 -11.18
C VAL A 70 -11.28 17.97 -11.23
N ARG A 71 -11.85 17.81 -12.43
CA ARG A 71 -13.11 17.09 -12.64
C ARG A 71 -12.89 15.69 -13.21
N ALA A 72 -13.58 14.70 -12.67
CA ALA A 72 -13.57 13.34 -13.22
C ALA A 72 -14.55 13.18 -14.40
N ASN A 73 -14.13 12.45 -15.43
CA ASN A 73 -14.97 12.01 -16.53
C ASN A 73 -15.68 10.70 -16.15
N VAL A 74 -16.93 10.82 -15.71
CA VAL A 74 -17.79 9.71 -15.27
C VAL A 74 -18.07 8.71 -16.40
N ALA A 75 -17.99 9.13 -17.67
CA ALA A 75 -18.19 8.25 -18.82
C ALA A 75 -16.99 7.35 -19.15
N SER A 76 -15.86 7.48 -18.42
CA SER A 76 -14.68 6.68 -18.70
C SER A 76 -14.89 5.18 -18.43
N GLU A 77 -14.20 4.33 -19.19
CA GLU A 77 -14.28 2.87 -19.05
C GLU A 77 -13.90 2.39 -17.64
N LEU A 78 -13.06 3.14 -16.92
CA LEU A 78 -12.61 2.82 -15.57
C LEU A 78 -13.79 2.70 -14.58
N PHE A 79 -14.78 3.58 -14.70
CA PHE A 79 -15.95 3.61 -13.82
C PHE A 79 -17.08 2.69 -14.25
N ASN A 80 -17.08 2.25 -15.51
CA ASN A 80 -18.14 1.43 -16.11
C ASN A 80 -17.79 -0.07 -16.22
N ARG A 81 -16.73 -0.53 -15.56
CA ARG A 81 -16.31 -1.95 -15.58
C ARG A 81 -17.29 -2.84 -14.82
N ALA A 82 -17.83 -3.86 -15.51
CA ALA A 82 -18.79 -4.81 -14.96
C ALA A 82 -18.27 -5.68 -13.80
N LYS A 83 -16.95 -5.89 -13.69
CA LYS A 83 -16.35 -6.84 -12.74
C LYS A 83 -15.92 -6.20 -11.41
N ASN A 84 -15.64 -4.89 -11.39
CA ASN A 84 -15.40 -4.06 -10.20
C ASN A 84 -15.19 -2.59 -10.63
N PRO A 85 -16.17 -1.69 -10.54
CA PRO A 85 -15.98 -0.28 -10.87
C PRO A 85 -15.12 0.40 -9.79
N ALA A 86 -14.09 1.14 -10.19
CA ALA A 86 -13.35 1.96 -9.24
C ALA A 86 -14.27 3.05 -8.67
N LYS A 87 -14.19 3.36 -7.37
CA LYS A 87 -14.93 4.50 -6.84
C LYS A 87 -14.32 5.79 -7.40
N ILE A 88 -15.18 6.69 -7.89
CA ILE A 88 -14.75 7.97 -8.46
C ILE A 88 -13.97 8.79 -7.43
N GLU A 89 -14.40 8.73 -6.18
CA GLU A 89 -13.74 9.36 -5.02
C GLU A 89 -12.30 8.86 -4.86
N ASP A 90 -12.07 7.54 -4.92
CA ASP A 90 -10.74 6.94 -4.77
C ASP A 90 -9.80 7.38 -5.89
N VAL A 91 -10.32 7.49 -7.13
CA VAL A 91 -9.54 7.93 -8.28
C VAL A 91 -9.21 9.42 -8.19
N LEU A 92 -10.18 10.26 -7.82
CA LEU A 92 -9.96 11.69 -7.60
C LEU A 92 -8.94 11.94 -6.49
N ASN A 93 -9.03 11.20 -5.38
CA ASN A 93 -8.08 11.32 -4.27
C ASN A 93 -6.67 10.90 -4.68
N LYS A 94 -6.52 9.77 -5.38
CA LYS A 94 -5.22 9.32 -5.90
C LYS A 94 -4.59 10.35 -6.83
N VAL A 95 -5.37 10.90 -7.75
CA VAL A 95 -4.86 11.91 -8.70
C VAL A 95 -4.55 13.23 -7.98
N ALA A 96 -5.37 13.66 -7.03
CA ALA A 96 -5.09 14.84 -6.23
C ALA A 96 -3.83 14.68 -5.37
N ASP A 97 -3.62 13.51 -4.75
CA ASP A 97 -2.41 13.21 -3.98
C ASP A 97 -1.17 13.18 -4.87
N GLU A 98 -1.28 12.64 -6.10
CA GLU A 98 -0.19 12.63 -7.07
C GLU A 98 0.16 14.05 -7.56
N ILE A 99 -0.84 14.88 -7.85
CA ILE A 99 -0.68 16.30 -8.19
C ILE A 99 -0.03 17.04 -7.01
N ARG A 100 -0.52 16.83 -5.79
CA ARG A 100 0.03 17.43 -4.58
C ARG A 100 1.48 17.02 -4.38
N ARG A 101 1.80 15.73 -4.47
CA ARG A 101 3.16 15.21 -4.29
C ARG A 101 4.13 15.88 -5.26
N THR A 102 3.78 15.92 -6.53
CA THR A 102 4.63 16.47 -7.59
C THR A 102 4.79 18.00 -7.51
N LEU A 103 3.75 18.72 -7.07
CA LEU A 103 3.86 20.17 -6.81
C LEU A 103 4.69 20.48 -5.56
N VAL A 104 4.58 19.67 -4.50
CA VAL A 104 5.42 19.80 -3.29
C VAL A 104 6.88 19.50 -3.60
N GLU A 105 7.17 18.48 -4.44
CA GLU A 105 8.52 18.21 -4.96
C GLU A 105 9.09 19.42 -5.74
N SER A 106 8.21 20.21 -6.36
CA SER A 106 8.55 21.47 -7.04
C SER A 106 8.66 22.67 -6.07
N LYS A 107 8.67 22.42 -4.75
CA LYS A 107 8.76 23.41 -3.65
C LYS A 107 7.55 24.36 -3.54
N LEU A 108 6.36 23.93 -3.96
CA LEU A 108 5.12 24.69 -3.77
C LEU A 108 4.38 24.22 -2.51
N ASP A 109 3.82 25.16 -1.73
CA ASP A 109 2.92 24.82 -0.63
C ASP A 109 1.51 24.59 -1.17
N VAL A 110 1.06 23.34 -1.12
CA VAL A 110 -0.18 22.89 -1.74
C VAL A 110 -1.02 22.13 -0.73
N ARG A 111 -2.30 22.53 -0.63
CA ARG A 111 -3.30 21.93 0.25
C ARG A 111 -4.54 21.55 -0.55
N VAL A 112 -5.10 20.38 -0.27
CA VAL A 112 -6.41 19.99 -0.79
C VAL A 112 -7.46 20.66 0.11
N VAL A 113 -8.31 21.52 -0.47
CA VAL A 113 -9.21 22.41 0.29
C VAL A 113 -10.63 21.90 0.36
N ASN A 114 -11.12 21.22 -0.69
CA ASN A 114 -12.47 20.67 -0.70
C ASN A 114 -12.52 19.30 -1.38
N THR A 115 -13.14 18.35 -0.68
CA THR A 115 -13.46 16.98 -1.10
C THR A 115 -14.97 16.76 -1.17
N ASP A 116 -15.75 17.80 -1.48
CA ASP A 116 -17.17 17.64 -1.79
C ASP A 116 -17.32 16.96 -3.17
N TYR A 117 -17.55 15.65 -3.15
CA TYR A 117 -17.67 14.82 -4.36
C TYR A 117 -19.02 14.95 -5.08
N THR A 118 -19.91 15.84 -4.63
CA THR A 118 -21.25 16.01 -5.23
C THR A 118 -21.19 16.29 -6.72
N ASP A 119 -20.18 17.03 -7.18
CA ASP A 119 -19.93 17.33 -8.60
C ASP A 119 -18.77 16.55 -9.22
N PHE A 120 -18.21 15.56 -8.51
CA PHE A 120 -16.99 14.83 -8.90
C PHE A 120 -15.80 15.75 -9.20
N VAL A 121 -15.67 16.82 -8.41
CA VAL A 121 -14.58 17.81 -8.50
C VAL A 121 -13.77 17.76 -7.22
N ILE A 122 -12.45 17.79 -7.34
CA ILE A 122 -11.53 18.01 -6.21
C ILE A 122 -10.81 19.34 -6.38
N THR A 123 -10.70 20.08 -5.28
CA THR A 123 -10.16 21.44 -5.29
C THR A 123 -8.84 21.50 -4.55
N ILE A 124 -7.78 21.90 -5.26
CA ILE A 124 -6.41 21.98 -4.77
C ILE A 124 -6.00 23.46 -4.73
N ASN A 125 -5.62 23.96 -3.56
CA ASN A 125 -5.09 25.32 -3.40
C ASN A 125 -3.56 25.28 -3.34
N ALA A 126 -2.92 26.09 -4.18
CA ALA A 126 -1.50 26.36 -4.13
C ALA A 126 -1.27 27.81 -3.67
N ALA A 127 -0.54 27.97 -2.56
CA ALA A 127 -0.27 29.28 -1.98
C ALA A 127 0.79 30.05 -2.79
N ASN A 128 0.66 31.38 -2.85
CA ASN A 128 1.64 32.31 -3.42
C ASN A 128 2.04 32.04 -4.88
N ILE A 129 1.13 31.53 -5.70
CA ILE A 129 1.33 31.32 -7.14
C ILE A 129 0.17 31.90 -7.93
N THR A 130 0.45 32.42 -9.13
CA THR A 130 -0.57 32.86 -10.10
C THR A 130 -1.14 31.68 -10.90
N PRO A 131 -2.36 31.78 -11.46
CA PRO A 131 -2.99 30.67 -12.19
C PRO A 131 -2.14 30.17 -13.38
N ASP A 132 -1.50 31.09 -14.09
CA ASP A 132 -0.63 30.76 -15.23
C ASP A 132 0.64 30.02 -14.79
N ASN A 133 1.26 30.44 -13.69
CA ASN A 133 2.43 29.74 -13.14
C ASN A 133 2.05 28.39 -12.54
N LEU A 134 0.84 28.25 -11.97
CA LEU A 134 0.31 26.97 -11.51
C LEU A 134 0.07 26.01 -12.69
N LYS A 135 -0.47 26.52 -13.80
CA LYS A 135 -0.62 25.76 -15.05
C LYS A 135 0.71 25.29 -15.60
N GLU A 136 1.74 26.15 -15.59
CA GLU A 136 3.09 25.74 -15.96
C GLU A 136 3.67 24.69 -15.01
N ALA A 137 3.48 24.85 -13.70
CA ALA A 137 3.97 23.90 -12.70
C ALA A 137 3.33 22.52 -12.90
N VAL A 138 2.01 22.46 -13.08
CA VAL A 138 1.27 21.22 -13.37
C VAL A 138 1.65 20.61 -14.72
N LYS A 139 2.01 21.43 -15.72
CA LYS A 139 2.53 20.93 -17.00
C LYS A 139 3.93 20.36 -16.85
N LYS A 140 4.76 20.93 -15.97
CA LYS A 140 6.13 20.46 -15.66
C LYS A 140 6.16 19.18 -14.84
N THR A 141 5.10 18.86 -14.09
CA THR A 141 5.02 17.66 -13.25
C THR A 141 4.82 16.35 -14.02
N ARG A 142 4.74 16.38 -15.37
CA ARG A 142 4.73 15.18 -16.25
C ARG A 142 3.74 14.12 -15.79
N LEU A 143 2.55 14.56 -15.36
CA LEU A 143 1.50 13.67 -14.85
C LEU A 143 0.94 12.76 -15.95
N TYR A 144 0.97 13.23 -17.21
CA TYR A 144 0.36 12.59 -18.37
C TYR A 144 1.40 12.12 -19.38
N ALA A 145 1.00 11.13 -20.19
CA ALA A 145 1.82 10.59 -21.26
C ALA A 145 2.10 11.65 -22.34
N SER A 146 3.36 11.76 -22.71
CA SER A 146 3.79 12.50 -23.91
C SER A 146 3.60 11.70 -25.21
N MET A 147 3.43 10.38 -25.08
CA MET A 147 3.23 9.43 -26.16
C MET A 147 1.78 8.92 -26.21
N PRO A 148 1.28 8.45 -27.37
CA PRO A 148 -0.06 7.89 -27.48
C PRO A 148 -0.33 6.77 -26.46
N LEU A 149 -1.44 6.87 -25.73
CA LEU A 149 -1.85 5.88 -24.72
C LEU A 149 -2.04 4.47 -25.31
N ALA A 150 -2.35 4.34 -26.60
CA ALA A 150 -2.43 3.05 -27.30
C ALA A 150 -1.10 2.27 -27.28
N ILE A 151 0.04 2.94 -27.08
CA ILE A 151 1.34 2.26 -26.93
C ILE A 151 1.45 1.62 -25.55
N THR A 152 0.85 2.22 -24.51
CA THR A 152 0.92 1.72 -23.13
C THR A 152 0.22 0.38 -22.95
N SER A 153 -0.79 0.05 -23.76
CA SER A 153 -1.48 -1.25 -23.70
C SER A 153 -0.60 -2.43 -24.08
N PHE A 154 0.53 -2.20 -24.76
CA PHE A 154 1.51 -3.25 -25.04
C PHE A 154 2.41 -3.56 -23.83
N PHE A 155 2.37 -2.75 -22.78
CA PHE A 155 3.21 -2.88 -21.60
C PHE A 155 2.39 -3.29 -20.37
N PRO A 156 2.97 -4.07 -19.45
CA PRO A 156 2.29 -4.45 -18.22
C PRO A 156 2.13 -3.23 -17.29
N ASN A 157 0.94 -3.04 -16.73
CA ASN A 157 0.63 -1.93 -15.83
C ASN A 157 1.17 -2.11 -14.39
N LYS A 158 1.86 -3.21 -14.10
CA LYS A 158 2.36 -3.51 -12.75
C LYS A 158 3.75 -2.91 -12.54
N LYS A 159 3.94 -2.25 -11.41
CA LYS A 159 5.25 -1.79 -10.91
C LYS A 159 5.77 -2.76 -9.84
N ILE A 160 7.07 -2.69 -9.55
CA ILE A 160 7.65 -3.42 -8.41
C ILE A 160 6.95 -2.97 -7.12
N THR A 161 6.36 -3.92 -6.38
CA THR A 161 5.79 -3.61 -5.07
C THR A 161 6.91 -3.47 -4.06
N LEU A 162 7.02 -2.31 -3.40
CA LEU A 162 7.98 -2.08 -2.33
C LEU A 162 7.38 -2.51 -0.98
N GLY A 163 8.19 -3.19 -0.17
CA GLY A 163 7.84 -3.60 1.19
C GLY A 163 7.80 -2.42 2.15
N LEU A 164 7.17 -2.65 3.31
CA LEU A 164 7.01 -1.63 4.34
C LEU A 164 8.35 -1.10 4.87
N ASP A 165 9.37 -1.94 4.88
CA ASP A 165 10.74 -1.59 5.26
C ASP A 165 11.41 -0.62 4.28
N LEU A 166 10.91 -0.52 3.06
CA LEU A 166 11.38 0.42 2.03
C LEU A 166 10.44 1.63 1.88
N LYS A 167 9.11 1.41 1.86
CA LYS A 167 8.11 2.49 1.76
C LYS A 167 8.00 3.33 3.05
N GLY A 168 8.42 2.77 4.18
CA GLY A 168 8.07 3.29 5.50
C GLY A 168 6.60 3.04 5.84
N GLY A 169 6.27 3.11 7.12
CA GLY A 169 4.92 2.90 7.65
C GLY A 169 4.93 2.06 8.93
N ILE A 170 3.80 1.41 9.23
CA ILE A 170 3.60 0.66 10.47
C ILE A 170 3.14 -0.79 10.19
N ASP A 171 3.78 -1.76 10.84
CA ASP A 171 3.38 -3.17 10.90
C ASP A 171 2.88 -3.46 12.31
N LEU A 172 1.61 -3.84 12.42
CA LEU A 172 0.96 -4.16 13.66
C LEU A 172 0.49 -5.61 13.63
N VAL A 173 0.75 -6.34 14.71
CA VAL A 173 0.17 -7.67 14.92
C VAL A 173 -0.72 -7.59 16.14
N TYR A 174 -2.02 -7.77 15.92
CA TYR A 174 -3.03 -7.87 16.97
C TYR A 174 -3.49 -9.30 17.14
N GLN A 175 -3.98 -9.63 18.33
CA GLN A 175 -4.72 -10.85 18.61
C GLN A 175 -6.13 -10.47 19.08
N VAL A 176 -7.13 -11.15 18.54
CA VAL A 176 -8.52 -10.97 18.99
C VAL A 176 -8.67 -11.56 20.38
N ASP A 177 -9.17 -10.76 21.32
CA ASP A 177 -9.44 -11.19 22.69
C ASP A 177 -10.71 -12.04 22.75
N LEU A 178 -10.53 -13.34 22.96
CA LEU A 178 -11.60 -14.34 23.01
C LEU A 178 -12.52 -14.18 24.22
N GLN A 179 -12.07 -13.51 25.29
CA GLN A 179 -12.88 -13.29 26.49
C GLN A 179 -13.89 -12.16 26.30
N SER A 180 -13.65 -11.27 25.34
CA SER A 180 -14.49 -10.12 25.03
C SER A 180 -15.64 -10.42 24.05
N VAL A 181 -15.69 -11.63 23.50
CA VAL A 181 -16.71 -12.05 22.52
C VAL A 181 -18.02 -12.35 23.26
N GLN A 182 -19.02 -11.49 23.09
CA GLN A 182 -20.30 -11.58 23.83
C GLN A 182 -21.24 -12.69 23.35
N ASP A 183 -21.03 -13.23 22.15
CA ASP A 183 -21.86 -14.29 21.57
C ASP A 183 -20.98 -15.45 21.09
N SER A 184 -21.49 -16.68 21.16
CA SER A 184 -20.87 -17.92 20.68
C SER A 184 -20.75 -17.97 19.14
N ASP A 185 -20.43 -16.85 18.50
CA ASP A 185 -20.09 -16.76 17.09
C ASP A 185 -18.71 -17.39 16.89
N ASN A 186 -18.58 -18.10 15.77
CA ASN A 186 -17.37 -18.78 15.35
C ASN A 186 -16.19 -17.80 15.42
N ILE A 187 -15.11 -18.15 16.14
CA ILE A 187 -13.95 -17.26 16.35
C ILE A 187 -13.40 -16.74 15.01
N ALA A 188 -13.46 -17.58 13.97
CA ALA A 188 -13.09 -17.21 12.61
C ALA A 188 -13.94 -16.06 12.05
N ASP A 189 -15.24 -16.02 12.32
CA ASP A 189 -16.16 -14.97 11.86
C ASP A 189 -15.89 -13.65 12.59
N ALA A 190 -15.59 -13.70 13.90
CA ALA A 190 -15.20 -12.52 14.67
C ALA A 190 -13.88 -11.91 14.15
N VAL A 191 -12.91 -12.75 13.81
CA VAL A 191 -11.63 -12.32 13.19
C VAL A 191 -11.88 -11.68 11.82
N GLN A 192 -12.72 -12.31 10.99
CA GLN A 192 -13.01 -11.81 9.65
C GLN A 192 -13.78 -10.49 9.67
N ARG A 193 -14.78 -10.35 10.54
CA ARG A 193 -15.50 -9.08 10.75
C ARG A 193 -14.57 -7.98 11.26
N SER A 194 -13.66 -8.31 12.18
CA SER A 194 -12.64 -7.37 12.66
C SER A 194 -11.74 -6.89 11.52
N VAL A 195 -11.29 -7.80 10.64
CA VAL A 195 -10.51 -7.45 9.44
C VAL A 195 -11.25 -6.48 8.54
N GLU A 196 -12.55 -6.70 8.31
CA GLU A 196 -13.39 -5.83 7.47
C GLU A 196 -13.60 -4.45 8.09
N ILE A 197 -13.90 -4.39 9.39
CA ILE A 197 -14.05 -3.12 10.12
C ILE A 197 -12.75 -2.33 10.10
N ILE A 198 -11.62 -2.97 10.40
CA ILE A 198 -10.30 -2.32 10.38
C ILE A 198 -10.00 -1.81 8.97
N ARG A 199 -10.29 -2.60 7.92
CA ARG A 199 -10.10 -2.17 6.54
C ARG A 199 -10.91 -0.92 6.24
N ASN A 200 -12.20 -0.91 6.58
CA ASN A 200 -13.06 0.26 6.40
C ASN A 200 -12.52 1.49 7.14
N ARG A 201 -12.05 1.34 8.39
CA ARG A 201 -11.45 2.46 9.15
C ARG A 201 -10.21 3.03 8.48
N ILE A 202 -9.33 2.16 8.01
CA ILE A 202 -8.06 2.54 7.38
C ILE A 202 -8.29 3.18 6.01
N ASP A 203 -9.22 2.63 5.21
CA ASP A 203 -9.60 3.20 3.92
C ASP A 203 -10.16 4.62 4.12
N MET A 204 -10.99 4.81 5.14
CA MET A 204 -11.57 6.10 5.51
C MET A 204 -10.56 7.11 6.07
N TYR A 205 -9.50 6.62 6.71
CA TYR A 205 -8.38 7.44 7.15
C TYR A 205 -7.50 7.89 5.97
N GLY A 206 -7.64 7.25 4.80
CA GLY A 206 -6.96 7.64 3.56
C GLY A 206 -5.58 7.01 3.39
N ILE A 207 -5.31 5.86 4.02
CA ILE A 207 -4.05 5.13 3.79
C ILE A 207 -4.16 4.34 2.49
N ALA A 208 -3.25 4.61 1.56
CA ALA A 208 -3.19 3.90 0.28
C ALA A 208 -2.58 2.49 0.46
N GLU A 209 -3.19 1.49 -0.17
CA GLU A 209 -2.70 0.10 -0.24
C GLU A 209 -2.46 -0.61 1.12
N PRO A 210 -3.41 -0.58 2.07
CA PRO A 210 -3.26 -1.30 3.33
C PRO A 210 -3.30 -2.81 3.11
N SER A 211 -2.38 -3.55 3.74
CA SER A 211 -2.42 -5.01 3.77
C SER A 211 -2.87 -5.47 5.16
N ILE A 212 -4.16 -5.80 5.26
CA ILE A 212 -4.78 -6.35 6.46
C ILE A 212 -5.14 -7.81 6.18
N LYS A 213 -4.50 -8.72 6.93
CA LYS A 213 -4.67 -10.18 6.76
C LYS A 213 -4.89 -10.84 8.11
N ALA A 214 -5.87 -11.74 8.16
CA ALA A 214 -5.95 -12.73 9.23
C ALA A 214 -4.75 -13.68 9.11
N GLN A 215 -4.16 -14.01 10.26
CA GLN A 215 -3.07 -14.94 10.43
C GLN A 215 -3.52 -16.03 11.42
N ASP A 216 -2.85 -17.17 11.41
CA ASP A 216 -3.10 -18.27 12.35
C ASP A 216 -3.11 -17.79 13.81
N ASN A 217 -3.83 -18.54 14.66
CA ASN A 217 -4.03 -18.26 16.08
C ASN A 217 -4.79 -16.95 16.36
N ASN A 218 -5.80 -16.63 15.55
CA ASN A 218 -6.69 -15.47 15.73
C ASN A 218 -5.94 -14.14 15.73
N ARG A 219 -4.86 -14.08 14.95
CA ARG A 219 -4.02 -12.90 14.81
C ARG A 219 -4.44 -12.12 13.58
N ILE A 220 -4.32 -10.81 13.65
CA ILE A 220 -4.54 -9.90 12.54
C ILE A 220 -3.25 -9.13 12.33
N ARG A 221 -2.64 -9.30 11.16
CA ARG A 221 -1.48 -8.51 10.74
C ARG A 221 -1.97 -7.35 9.87
N ILE A 222 -1.58 -6.15 10.25
CA ILE A 222 -1.98 -4.90 9.63
C ILE A 222 -0.71 -4.17 9.19
N GLN A 223 -0.54 -3.99 7.89
CA GLN A 223 0.59 -3.29 7.30
C GLN A 223 0.09 -2.06 6.58
N LEU A 224 0.54 -0.90 7.04
CA LEU A 224 0.06 0.40 6.58
C LEU A 224 1.25 1.20 6.07
N PRO A 225 1.47 1.24 4.75
CA PRO A 225 2.58 1.99 4.16
C PRO A 225 2.32 3.50 4.21
N GLY A 226 3.38 4.29 4.35
CA GLY A 226 3.30 5.75 4.23
C GLY A 226 2.57 6.48 5.36
N VAL A 227 2.34 5.83 6.51
CA VAL A 227 1.69 6.45 7.67
C VAL A 227 2.55 7.56 8.25
N LYS A 228 1.98 8.77 8.36
CA LYS A 228 2.63 9.96 8.93
C LYS A 228 2.53 10.02 10.45
N ASP A 229 1.36 9.66 10.99
CA ASP A 229 1.13 9.57 12.43
C ASP A 229 0.80 8.11 12.85
N PRO A 230 1.81 7.36 13.33
CA PRO A 230 1.64 5.99 13.79
C PRO A 230 0.69 5.86 14.99
N GLU A 231 0.68 6.83 15.90
CA GLU A 231 -0.06 6.73 17.16
C GLU A 231 -1.56 6.98 16.96
N GLY A 232 -1.95 7.98 16.17
CA GLY A 232 -3.35 8.21 15.82
C GLY A 232 -3.97 7.01 15.08
N VAL A 233 -3.23 6.40 14.16
CA VAL A 233 -3.67 5.18 13.45
C VAL A 233 -3.81 4.00 14.41
N LYS A 234 -2.90 3.84 15.36
CA LYS A 234 -2.98 2.79 16.38
C LYS A 234 -4.22 2.96 17.25
N GLN A 235 -4.53 4.18 17.68
CA GLN A 235 -5.76 4.47 18.42
C GLN A 235 -7.01 4.16 17.58
N LEU A 236 -7.02 4.52 16.30
CA LEU A 236 -8.12 4.24 15.38
C LEU A 236 -8.42 2.73 15.26
N ILE A 237 -7.37 1.90 15.25
CA ILE A 237 -7.49 0.44 15.16
C ILE A 237 -7.95 -0.16 16.50
N GLN A 238 -7.40 0.32 17.62
CA GLN A 238 -7.67 -0.24 18.95
C GLN A 238 -9.05 0.15 19.51
N ASN A 239 -9.56 1.33 19.14
CA ASN A 239 -10.82 1.83 19.70
C ASN A 239 -12.01 1.00 19.20
N THR A 240 -12.75 0.34 20.10
CA THR A 240 -13.94 -0.42 19.72
C THR A 240 -15.03 0.49 19.16
N ALA A 241 -15.21 1.69 19.75
CA ALA A 241 -16.25 2.69 19.46
C ALA A 241 -17.66 2.08 19.38
N MET A 242 -18.03 1.36 20.43
CA MET A 242 -19.40 0.86 20.57
C MET A 242 -20.33 2.02 20.91
N LEU A 243 -21.00 2.57 19.90
CA LEU A 243 -21.99 3.62 20.07
C LEU A 243 -23.33 3.03 20.51
N GLN A 244 -23.86 3.53 21.62
CA GLN A 244 -25.16 3.15 22.15
C GLN A 244 -25.93 4.38 22.64
N PHE A 245 -27.21 4.41 22.37
CA PHE A 245 -28.14 5.40 22.89
C PHE A 245 -29.02 4.77 23.95
N HIS A 246 -29.06 5.39 25.13
CA HIS A 246 -29.86 4.92 26.25
C HIS A 246 -30.70 6.06 26.82
N ILE A 247 -31.97 5.79 27.13
CA ILE A 247 -32.75 6.72 27.96
C ILE A 247 -32.19 6.76 29.38
N VAL A 248 -32.03 7.98 29.91
CA VAL A 248 -31.62 8.23 31.29
C VAL A 248 -32.85 8.17 32.19
N ASN A 249 -32.78 7.35 33.24
CA ASN A 249 -33.79 7.27 34.29
C ASN A 249 -33.48 8.25 35.43
N TYR A 250 -32.21 8.37 35.79
CA TYR A 250 -31.76 9.22 36.89
C TYR A 250 -30.30 9.67 36.67
N GLN A 251 -29.96 10.87 37.15
CA GLN A 251 -28.59 11.39 37.14
C GLN A 251 -28.20 11.85 38.54
N SER A 252 -26.94 11.64 38.94
CA SER A 252 -26.41 12.17 40.19
C SER A 252 -24.92 12.50 40.11
N THR A 253 -24.43 13.32 41.04
CA THR A 253 -23.01 13.71 41.15
C THR A 253 -22.17 12.67 41.92
N THR A 254 -22.81 11.80 42.71
CA THR A 254 -22.13 10.79 43.54
C THR A 254 -22.81 9.43 43.42
N VAL A 255 -22.04 8.34 43.35
CA VAL A 255 -22.56 6.96 43.25
C VAL A 255 -23.54 6.64 44.38
N ASP A 256 -23.26 7.11 45.60
CA ASP A 256 -24.07 6.82 46.79
C ASP A 256 -25.48 7.41 46.74
N THR A 257 -25.70 8.40 45.88
CA THR A 257 -26.98 9.10 45.73
C THR A 257 -27.77 8.65 44.48
N LEU A 258 -27.28 7.66 43.74
CA LEU A 258 -28.02 7.05 42.62
C LEU A 258 -29.25 6.22 43.06
N GLY A 259 -29.36 5.94 44.36
CA GLY A 259 -30.39 5.09 44.94
C GLY A 259 -30.22 3.61 44.57
N THR A 260 -31.16 2.78 45.00
CA THR A 260 -31.21 1.36 44.64
C THR A 260 -31.54 1.24 43.14
N PHE A 261 -30.76 0.44 42.41
CA PHE A 261 -30.98 0.13 41.00
C PHE A 261 -31.13 -1.37 40.82
N ASP A 262 -31.84 -1.80 39.78
CA ASP A 262 -31.97 -3.21 39.42
C ASP A 262 -30.85 -3.61 38.43
N PRO A 263 -29.88 -4.46 38.81
CA PRO A 263 -28.78 -4.88 37.94
C PRO A 263 -29.23 -5.66 36.68
N GLN A 264 -30.47 -6.15 36.66
CA GLN A 264 -31.01 -6.86 35.51
C GLN A 264 -31.57 -5.93 34.44
N SER A 265 -32.12 -4.78 34.81
CA SER A 265 -32.81 -3.86 33.89
C SER A 265 -32.10 -2.51 33.70
N GLU A 266 -31.22 -2.12 34.61
CA GLU A 266 -30.52 -0.84 34.59
C GLU A 266 -29.00 -0.99 34.51
N LEU A 267 -28.35 -0.01 33.88
CA LEU A 267 -26.91 0.11 33.73
C LEU A 267 -26.47 1.46 34.32
N VAL A 268 -25.43 1.45 35.16
CA VAL A 268 -24.87 2.67 35.74
C VAL A 268 -23.58 3.00 35.03
N LEU A 269 -23.54 4.13 34.33
CA LEU A 269 -22.35 4.62 33.63
C LEU A 269 -21.96 6.02 34.11
N MET A 270 -20.66 6.29 34.07
CA MET A 270 -20.09 7.58 34.44
C MET A 270 -19.82 8.43 33.20
N GLN A 271 -20.13 9.72 33.30
CA GLN A 271 -19.57 10.76 32.46
C GLN A 271 -18.35 11.35 33.16
N PRO A 272 -17.14 11.20 32.60
CA PRO A 272 -15.93 11.75 33.18
C PRO A 272 -16.02 13.28 33.24
N GLY A 273 -15.65 13.85 34.39
CA GLY A 273 -15.59 15.29 34.58
C GLY A 273 -14.36 15.91 33.91
N ASN A 274 -14.51 17.11 33.36
CA ASN A 274 -13.38 17.92 32.90
C ASN A 274 -12.85 18.80 34.04
N ALA A 275 -11.73 19.50 33.85
CA ALA A 275 -11.10 20.38 34.86
C ALA A 275 -12.03 21.47 35.48
N LYS A 276 -13.24 21.66 34.95
CA LYS A 276 -14.27 22.60 35.43
C LYS A 276 -15.62 21.95 35.78
N GLN A 277 -15.80 20.63 35.59
CA GLN A 277 -17.08 19.93 35.78
C GLN A 277 -16.88 18.64 36.56
N THR A 278 -17.66 18.45 37.63
CA THR A 278 -17.66 17.21 38.43
C THR A 278 -18.15 16.04 37.59
N ALA A 279 -17.59 14.85 37.81
CA ALA A 279 -18.09 13.63 37.17
C ALA A 279 -19.57 13.40 37.51
N LEU A 280 -20.36 13.01 36.52
CA LEU A 280 -21.78 12.70 36.67
C LEU A 280 -22.00 11.21 36.45
N TRP A 281 -22.92 10.63 37.20
CA TRP A 281 -23.30 9.24 37.13
C TRP A 281 -24.72 9.14 36.64
N TYR A 282 -24.94 8.31 35.64
CA TYR A 282 -26.23 8.13 34.98
C TYR A 282 -26.73 6.71 35.19
N ARG A 283 -27.99 6.59 35.59
CA ARG A 283 -28.74 5.34 35.57
C ARG A 283 -29.49 5.25 34.26
N LEU A 284 -29.14 4.26 33.46
CA LEU A 284 -29.57 4.05 32.09
C LEU A 284 -30.37 2.75 31.99
N ASN A 285 -31.26 2.63 31.00
CA ASN A 285 -31.85 1.33 30.68
C ASN A 285 -30.76 0.40 30.11
N LYS A 286 -30.71 -0.87 30.55
CA LYS A 286 -29.66 -1.81 30.14
C LYS A 286 -29.69 -2.13 28.65
N LYS A 287 -30.88 -2.20 28.05
CA LYS A 287 -31.03 -2.45 26.62
C LYS A 287 -30.83 -1.14 25.85
N PRO A 288 -29.90 -1.07 24.88
CA PRO A 288 -29.73 0.12 24.05
C PRO A 288 -30.96 0.29 23.12
N ASP A 289 -31.42 1.52 23.01
CA ASP A 289 -32.58 1.87 22.17
C ASP A 289 -32.20 1.98 20.69
N VAL A 290 -31.00 2.52 20.43
CA VAL A 290 -30.38 2.67 19.11
C VAL A 290 -28.87 2.42 19.26
N THR A 291 -28.26 1.80 18.27
CA THR A 291 -26.82 1.45 18.29
C THR A 291 -26.09 2.00 17.07
N GLY A 292 -24.76 1.94 17.07
CA GLY A 292 -23.93 2.34 15.92
C GLY A 292 -24.25 1.60 14.61
N SER A 293 -24.80 0.38 14.66
CA SER A 293 -25.22 -0.37 13.46
C SER A 293 -26.43 0.25 12.75
N ASP A 294 -27.18 1.12 13.44
CA ASP A 294 -28.31 1.85 12.87
C ASP A 294 -27.86 3.13 12.15
N LEU A 295 -26.56 3.45 12.15
CA LEU A 295 -25.99 4.60 11.44
C LEU A 295 -25.77 4.32 9.96
N LYS A 296 -25.98 5.35 9.15
CA LYS A 296 -25.66 5.40 7.72
C LYS A 296 -24.39 6.21 7.49
N TYR A 297 -24.27 7.39 8.10
CA TYR A 297 -23.10 8.25 8.00
C TYR A 297 -22.77 8.94 9.33
N ALA A 298 -21.48 9.23 9.52
CA ALA A 298 -20.97 10.16 10.52
C ALA A 298 -19.98 11.11 9.83
N LYS A 299 -20.15 12.42 10.00
CA LYS A 299 -19.30 13.46 9.39
C LYS A 299 -18.94 14.53 10.41
N VAL A 300 -17.71 15.02 10.36
CA VAL A 300 -17.31 16.20 11.12
C VAL A 300 -17.90 17.45 10.46
N SER A 301 -18.44 18.34 11.29
CA SER A 301 -18.88 19.68 10.91
C SER A 301 -18.40 20.66 11.97
N PHE A 302 -18.60 21.96 11.74
CA PHE A 302 -18.41 22.98 12.76
C PHE A 302 -19.77 23.52 13.21
N ASP A 303 -19.88 23.90 14.48
CA ASP A 303 -21.02 24.65 14.98
C ASP A 303 -20.91 26.15 14.63
N GLU A 304 -21.92 26.95 14.97
CA GLU A 304 -21.95 28.40 14.72
C GLU A 304 -20.80 29.17 15.41
N LEU A 305 -20.14 28.56 16.40
CA LEU A 305 -19.00 29.11 17.15
C LEU A 305 -17.66 28.60 16.60
N GLY A 306 -17.66 27.85 15.51
CA GLY A 306 -16.46 27.28 14.89
C GLY A 306 -15.87 26.08 15.63
N ARG A 307 -16.62 25.44 16.54
CA ARG A 307 -16.18 24.25 17.28
C ARG A 307 -16.52 22.97 16.51
N PRO A 308 -15.62 21.98 16.46
CA PRO A 308 -15.88 20.74 15.73
C PRO A 308 -16.95 19.88 16.43
N ILE A 309 -17.91 19.40 15.66
CA ILE A 309 -19.02 18.53 16.07
C ILE A 309 -19.11 17.33 15.13
N VAL A 310 -19.69 16.22 15.58
CA VAL A 310 -19.91 15.03 14.73
C VAL A 310 -21.40 14.90 14.42
N ASN A 311 -21.76 15.12 13.16
CA ASN A 311 -23.11 14.90 12.65
C ASN A 311 -23.31 13.43 12.31
N LEU A 312 -24.42 12.86 12.74
CA LEU A 312 -24.85 11.49 12.54
C LEU A 312 -26.10 11.46 11.66
N GLU A 313 -26.11 10.57 10.68
CA GLU A 313 -27.27 10.24 9.86
C GLU A 313 -27.59 8.76 10.06
N PHE A 314 -28.83 8.44 10.42
CA PHE A 314 -29.30 7.08 10.60
C PHE A 314 -29.75 6.46 9.27
N ASN A 315 -29.70 5.13 9.16
CA ASN A 315 -30.32 4.41 8.05
C ASN A 315 -31.85 4.41 8.20
N SER A 316 -32.60 3.95 7.19
CA SER A 316 -34.08 4.02 7.20
C SER A 316 -34.70 3.35 8.43
N ASP A 317 -34.18 2.18 8.83
CA ASP A 317 -34.66 1.44 10.01
C ASP A 317 -34.27 2.15 11.31
N GLY A 318 -33.04 2.64 11.38
CA GLY A 318 -32.49 3.43 12.49
C GLY A 318 -33.25 4.73 12.72
N ALA A 319 -33.57 5.46 11.65
CA ALA A 319 -34.35 6.68 11.70
C ALA A 319 -35.76 6.42 12.23
N ALA A 320 -36.41 5.31 11.81
CA ALA A 320 -37.72 4.92 12.33
C ALA A 320 -37.67 4.54 13.82
N LYS A 321 -36.65 3.77 14.24
CA LYS A 321 -36.41 3.43 15.66
C LYS A 321 -36.17 4.70 16.48
N PHE A 322 -35.30 5.59 16.01
CA PHE A 322 -34.94 6.83 16.67
C PHE A 322 -36.13 7.79 16.79
N ALA A 323 -36.96 7.90 15.75
CA ALA A 323 -38.19 8.69 15.78
C ALA A 323 -39.24 8.15 16.75
N ARG A 324 -39.28 6.83 16.95
CA ARG A 324 -40.16 6.18 17.95
C ARG A 324 -39.65 6.42 19.36
N VAL A 325 -38.35 6.26 19.60
CA VAL A 325 -37.71 6.44 20.92
C VAL A 325 -37.81 7.90 21.37
N THR A 326 -37.48 8.85 20.50
CA THR A 326 -37.58 10.29 20.80
C THR A 326 -39.02 10.74 20.99
N GLY A 327 -39.96 10.21 20.20
CA GLY A 327 -41.39 10.53 20.33
C GLY A 327 -42.01 10.04 21.65
N ALA A 328 -41.57 8.88 22.15
CA ALA A 328 -42.08 8.31 23.40
C ALA A 328 -41.45 8.90 24.67
N ASN A 329 -40.32 9.60 24.55
CA ASN A 329 -39.50 10.07 25.68
C ASN A 329 -39.25 11.58 25.66
N LEU A 330 -40.24 12.37 25.22
CA LEU A 330 -40.18 13.83 25.25
C LEU A 330 -39.90 14.34 26.68
N GLY A 331 -38.96 15.28 26.80
CA GLY A 331 -38.52 15.84 28.07
C GLY A 331 -37.54 14.98 28.88
N LYS A 332 -37.23 13.76 28.44
CA LYS A 332 -36.18 12.91 29.07
C LYS A 332 -34.82 13.15 28.43
N GLN A 333 -33.75 12.82 29.17
CA GLN A 333 -32.39 12.83 28.65
C GLN A 333 -32.09 11.55 27.86
N LEU A 334 -31.39 11.70 26.74
CA LEU A 334 -30.88 10.60 25.92
C LEU A 334 -29.36 10.56 26.06
N ALA A 335 -28.84 9.57 26.78
CA ALA A 335 -27.40 9.39 26.93
C ALA A 335 -26.79 8.80 25.65
N ILE A 336 -25.74 9.45 25.17
CA ILE A 336 -24.85 8.97 24.12
C ILE A 336 -23.65 8.31 24.79
N VAL A 337 -23.58 6.99 24.67
CA VAL A 337 -22.56 6.14 25.28
C VAL A 337 -21.59 5.67 24.21
N LEU A 338 -20.30 5.78 24.50
CA LEU A 338 -19.22 5.21 23.69
C LEU A 338 -18.33 4.39 24.61
N ASP A 339 -18.09 3.13 24.27
CA ASP A 339 -17.19 2.23 25.01
C ASP A 339 -17.48 2.20 26.53
N ASN A 340 -18.76 2.09 26.89
CA ASN A 340 -19.29 2.11 28.26
C ASN A 340 -19.00 3.40 29.06
N LYS A 341 -18.78 4.53 28.38
CA LYS A 341 -18.69 5.85 29.01
C LYS A 341 -19.73 6.79 28.43
N VAL A 342 -20.40 7.56 29.29
CA VAL A 342 -21.36 8.57 28.83
C VAL A 342 -20.58 9.78 28.34
N HIS A 343 -20.77 10.16 27.07
CA HIS A 343 -20.17 11.36 26.50
C HIS A 343 -21.05 12.59 26.68
N SER A 344 -22.35 12.44 26.40
CA SER A 344 -23.33 13.52 26.56
C SER A 344 -24.72 12.96 26.82
N ALA A 345 -25.57 13.72 27.50
CA ALA A 345 -26.95 13.34 27.80
C ALA A 345 -27.91 14.51 27.53
N PRO A 346 -28.09 14.94 26.26
CA PRO A 346 -29.01 16.01 25.91
C PRO A 346 -30.48 15.65 26.21
N VAL A 347 -31.29 16.67 26.48
CA VAL A 347 -32.74 16.53 26.67
C VAL A 347 -33.45 16.45 25.33
N ILE A 348 -34.35 15.48 25.17
CA ILE A 348 -35.20 15.35 23.97
C ILE A 348 -36.28 16.43 24.01
N GLN A 349 -36.17 17.44 23.15
CA GLN A 349 -37.13 18.56 23.08
C GLN A 349 -38.33 18.27 22.17
N SER A 350 -38.10 17.55 21.08
CA SER A 350 -39.11 17.22 20.08
C SER A 350 -38.85 15.84 19.48
N ARG A 351 -39.87 15.28 18.84
CA ARG A 351 -39.72 14.03 18.09
C ARG A 351 -38.83 14.27 16.86
N ILE A 352 -37.78 13.46 16.71
CA ILE A 352 -36.83 13.60 15.59
C ILE A 352 -37.21 12.60 14.49
N THR A 353 -37.91 13.07 13.47
CA THR A 353 -38.29 12.25 12.30
C THR A 353 -37.26 12.30 11.17
N GLY A 354 -36.37 13.30 11.18
CA GLY A 354 -35.38 13.51 10.11
C GLY A 354 -34.19 12.55 10.13
N GLY A 355 -34.06 11.67 11.13
CA GLY A 355 -32.97 10.69 11.19
C GLY A 355 -31.57 11.30 11.34
N MET A 356 -31.47 12.55 11.80
CA MET A 356 -30.21 13.26 12.02
C MET A 356 -29.99 13.49 13.51
N ALA A 357 -28.76 13.33 13.97
CA ALA A 357 -28.33 13.67 15.32
C ALA A 357 -26.95 14.34 15.28
N GLN A 358 -26.57 15.02 16.35
CA GLN A 358 -25.25 15.64 16.47
C GLN A 358 -24.63 15.29 17.83
N ILE A 359 -23.34 14.95 17.83
CA ILE A 359 -22.53 14.79 19.04
C ILE A 359 -21.71 16.07 19.19
N THR A 360 -22.03 16.82 20.23
CA THR A 360 -21.30 18.02 20.64
C THR A 360 -20.30 17.67 21.75
N GLY A 361 -19.13 18.30 21.74
CA GLY A 361 -18.12 18.12 22.79
C GLY A 361 -16.97 19.09 22.61
N ASN A 362 -16.01 19.07 23.55
CA ASN A 362 -14.77 19.82 23.42
C ASN A 362 -13.73 19.00 22.66
N PHE A 363 -14.04 18.68 21.40
CA PHE A 363 -13.14 17.92 20.53
C PHE A 363 -12.16 18.84 19.83
N THR A 364 -10.97 18.31 19.54
CA THR A 364 -10.17 18.86 18.43
C THR A 364 -10.73 18.36 17.10
N PHE A 365 -10.36 19.02 15.99
CA PHE A 365 -10.77 18.57 14.65
C PHE A 365 -10.34 17.11 14.39
N GLU A 366 -9.11 16.76 14.79
CA GLU A 366 -8.55 15.42 14.62
C GLU A 366 -9.29 14.36 15.47
N GLU A 367 -9.64 14.69 16.72
CA GLU A 367 -10.45 13.82 17.57
C GLU A 367 -11.85 13.59 17.00
N ALA A 368 -12.50 14.66 16.52
CA ALA A 368 -13.83 14.56 15.89
C ALA A 368 -13.77 13.72 14.60
N GLN A 369 -12.70 13.87 13.82
CA GLN A 369 -12.48 13.09 12.60
C GLN A 369 -12.26 11.63 12.91
N ASN A 370 -11.38 11.31 13.86
CA ASN A 370 -11.15 9.94 14.30
C ASN A 370 -12.44 9.31 14.81
N LEU A 371 -13.20 10.02 15.66
CA LEU A 371 -14.49 9.55 16.16
C LEU A 371 -15.48 9.26 15.01
N ALA A 372 -15.63 10.18 14.06
CA ALA A 372 -16.50 9.98 12.90
C ALA A 372 -16.10 8.74 12.06
N ILE A 373 -14.79 8.49 11.89
CA ILE A 373 -14.30 7.29 11.20
C ILE A 373 -14.70 6.03 11.97
N VAL A 374 -14.47 5.97 13.28
CA VAL A 374 -14.77 4.76 14.06
C VAL A 374 -16.28 4.49 14.10
N LEU A 375 -17.10 5.54 14.26
CA LEU A 375 -18.57 5.42 14.27
C LEU A 375 -19.13 4.93 12.92
N ARG A 376 -18.56 5.37 11.80
CA ARG A 376 -19.00 4.97 10.45
C ARG A 376 -18.58 3.54 10.11
N ALA A 377 -17.39 3.13 10.52
CA ALA A 377 -16.89 1.78 10.23
C ALA A 377 -17.55 0.68 11.09
N GLY A 378 -18.19 1.06 12.19
CA GLY A 378 -18.85 0.14 13.11
C GLY A 378 -17.96 -0.34 14.25
N ALA A 379 -18.59 -0.96 15.24
CA ALA A 379 -17.94 -1.44 16.45
C ALA A 379 -17.21 -2.77 16.21
N LEU A 380 -16.01 -2.92 16.78
CA LEU A 380 -15.30 -4.20 16.73
C LEU A 380 -16.08 -5.27 17.51
N PRO A 381 -16.16 -6.52 17.01
CA PRO A 381 -16.85 -7.61 17.70
C PRO A 381 -16.12 -8.08 18.97
N ALA A 382 -14.84 -7.75 19.10
CA ALA A 382 -13.97 -8.11 20.21
C ALA A 382 -12.83 -7.10 20.33
N SER A 383 -12.29 -6.93 21.53
CA SER A 383 -11.09 -6.10 21.76
C SER A 383 -9.86 -6.73 21.10
N LEU A 384 -8.91 -5.88 20.74
CA LEU A 384 -7.65 -6.28 20.10
C LEU A 384 -6.49 -6.09 21.07
N ILE A 385 -5.73 -7.16 21.30
CA ILE A 385 -4.50 -7.14 22.10
C ILE A 385 -3.33 -6.93 21.16
N ALA A 386 -2.57 -5.84 21.33
CA ALA A 386 -1.36 -5.58 20.55
C ALA A 386 -0.25 -6.57 20.96
N LEU A 387 0.20 -7.41 20.03
CA LEU A 387 1.32 -8.33 20.24
C LEU A 387 2.65 -7.76 19.75
N GLU A 388 2.65 -7.13 18.58
CA GLU A 388 3.84 -6.54 17.98
C GLU A 388 3.47 -5.20 17.32
N SER A 389 4.34 -4.20 17.47
CA SER A 389 4.22 -2.90 16.82
C SER A 389 5.58 -2.48 16.31
N ARG A 390 5.73 -2.43 14.98
CA ARG A 390 6.96 -1.99 14.31
C ARG A 390 6.66 -0.76 13.47
N VAL A 391 7.28 0.35 13.81
CA VAL A 391 7.19 1.61 13.05
C VAL A 391 8.50 1.81 12.30
N VAL A 392 8.41 2.03 11.00
CA VAL A 392 9.56 2.37 10.13
C VAL A 392 9.31 3.74 9.53
N GLY A 393 10.20 4.69 9.82
CA GLY A 393 10.11 6.03 9.24
C GLY A 393 10.35 6.02 7.72
N PRO A 394 9.61 6.83 6.92
CA PRO A 394 9.82 6.93 5.46
C PRO A 394 11.26 7.30 5.07
N THR A 395 11.92 8.13 5.87
CA THR A 395 13.30 8.58 5.63
C THR A 395 14.33 7.46 5.81
N LEU A 396 14.06 6.50 6.71
CA LEU A 396 14.92 5.35 6.92
C LEU A 396 14.83 4.39 5.73
N GLY A 397 13.60 4.15 5.25
CA GLY A 397 13.35 3.34 4.05
C GLY A 397 14.05 3.90 2.80
N GLN A 398 13.91 5.20 2.55
CA GLN A 398 14.58 5.84 1.39
C GLN A 398 16.10 5.74 1.46
N LYS A 399 16.71 6.02 2.63
CA LYS A 399 18.17 5.88 2.80
C LYS A 399 18.64 4.45 2.55
N SER A 400 17.86 3.45 2.97
CA SER A 400 18.17 2.05 2.71
C SER A 400 18.04 1.66 1.24
N ILE A 401 17.06 2.22 0.52
CA ILE A 401 16.96 2.05 -0.93
C ILE A 401 18.21 2.63 -1.60
N ASP A 402 18.56 3.88 -1.29
CA ASP A 402 19.68 4.58 -1.91
C ASP A 402 21.00 3.85 -1.66
N ALA A 403 21.26 3.46 -0.41
CA ALA A 403 22.44 2.68 -0.04
C ALA A 403 22.48 1.31 -0.75
N GLY A 404 21.34 0.63 -0.84
CA GLY A 404 21.21 -0.66 -1.53
C GLY A 404 21.47 -0.56 -3.03
N VAL A 405 20.96 0.48 -3.68
CA VAL A 405 21.21 0.75 -5.10
C VAL A 405 22.68 1.07 -5.34
N ILE A 406 23.30 1.92 -4.52
CA ILE A 406 24.73 2.24 -4.62
C ILE A 406 25.58 0.98 -4.44
N ALA A 407 25.31 0.17 -3.40
CA ALA A 407 26.02 -1.09 -3.16
C ALA A 407 25.87 -2.08 -4.32
N GLY A 408 24.66 -2.17 -4.89
CA GLY A 408 24.39 -3.00 -6.07
C GLY A 408 25.15 -2.55 -7.32
N ILE A 409 25.19 -1.24 -7.60
CA ILE A 409 25.92 -0.69 -8.76
C ILE A 409 27.43 -0.90 -8.58
N VAL A 410 27.98 -0.59 -7.41
CA VAL A 410 29.42 -0.79 -7.13
C VAL A 410 29.78 -2.27 -7.24
N GLY A 411 28.98 -3.15 -6.64
CA GLY A 411 29.17 -4.60 -6.75
C GLY A 411 29.12 -5.08 -8.19
N PHE A 412 28.14 -4.62 -8.97
CA PHE A 412 28.01 -4.95 -10.40
C PHE A 412 29.23 -4.52 -11.21
N LEU A 413 29.72 -3.30 -11.00
CA LEU A 413 30.90 -2.79 -11.71
C LEU A 413 32.16 -3.56 -11.33
N LEU A 414 32.37 -3.87 -10.05
CA LEU A 414 33.52 -4.66 -9.59
C LEU A 414 33.53 -6.07 -10.19
N VAL A 415 32.37 -6.74 -10.17
CA VAL A 415 32.21 -8.09 -10.76
C VAL A 415 32.45 -8.05 -12.28
N THR A 416 31.87 -7.05 -12.96
CA THR A 416 32.06 -6.85 -14.41
C THR A 416 33.54 -6.62 -14.75
N ALA A 417 34.24 -5.78 -13.98
CA ALA A 417 35.64 -5.48 -14.16
C ALA A 417 36.53 -6.72 -13.91
N TYR A 418 36.24 -7.48 -12.84
CA TYR A 418 36.93 -8.72 -12.54
C TYR A 418 36.82 -9.73 -13.70
N MET A 419 35.61 -9.92 -14.23
CA MET A 419 35.39 -10.85 -15.34
C MET A 419 36.13 -10.44 -16.62
N ILE A 420 36.16 -9.15 -16.94
CA ILE A 420 36.90 -8.65 -18.11
C ILE A 420 38.41 -8.82 -17.90
N PHE A 421 38.91 -8.55 -16.70
CA PHE A 421 40.35 -8.62 -16.42
C PHE A 421 40.88 -10.07 -16.44
N VAL A 422 40.16 -11.00 -15.81
CA VAL A 422 40.61 -12.40 -15.70
C VAL A 422 40.34 -13.19 -16.98
N TYR A 423 39.17 -13.03 -17.59
CA TYR A 423 38.71 -13.89 -18.69
C TYR A 423 38.69 -13.20 -20.06
N LYS A 424 39.14 -11.93 -20.15
CA LYS A 424 39.21 -11.13 -21.38
C LYS A 424 37.96 -11.26 -22.25
N SER A 425 38.07 -11.94 -23.39
CA SER A 425 36.99 -12.08 -24.36
C SER A 425 35.82 -12.91 -23.85
N LEU A 426 36.07 -13.93 -23.02
CA LEU A 426 35.04 -14.76 -22.38
C LEU A 426 34.30 -13.95 -21.31
N GLY A 427 35.01 -13.06 -20.61
CA GLY A 427 34.45 -12.15 -19.61
C GLY A 427 33.34 -11.25 -20.15
N HIS A 428 33.48 -10.72 -21.37
CA HIS A 428 32.44 -9.90 -21.99
C HIS A 428 31.12 -10.66 -22.21
N TYR A 429 31.18 -11.95 -22.58
CA TYR A 429 29.98 -12.76 -22.76
C TYR A 429 29.31 -13.10 -21.43
N ALA A 430 30.10 -13.35 -20.38
CA ALA A 430 29.56 -13.52 -19.03
C ALA A 430 28.87 -12.25 -18.52
N ASN A 431 29.45 -11.08 -18.78
CA ASN A 431 28.84 -9.81 -18.39
C ASN A 431 27.52 -9.55 -19.13
N LEU A 432 27.42 -9.91 -20.42
CA LEU A 432 26.16 -9.82 -21.16
C LEU A 432 25.10 -10.77 -20.56
N ALA A 433 25.50 -11.99 -20.20
CA ALA A 433 24.63 -12.94 -19.50
C ALA A 433 24.21 -12.42 -18.12
N LEU A 434 25.11 -11.75 -17.39
CA LEU A 434 24.82 -11.15 -16.09
C LEU A 434 23.78 -10.03 -16.17
N VAL A 435 23.90 -9.12 -17.15
CA VAL A 435 22.90 -8.07 -17.39
C VAL A 435 21.53 -8.68 -17.67
N LEU A 436 21.50 -9.72 -18.52
CA LEU A 436 20.27 -10.42 -18.84
C LEU A 436 19.69 -11.16 -17.63
N ASN A 437 20.54 -11.72 -16.76
CA ASN A 437 20.12 -12.34 -15.50
C ASN A 437 19.42 -11.31 -14.60
N THR A 438 20.05 -10.15 -14.37
CA THR A 438 19.46 -9.07 -13.58
C THR A 438 18.11 -8.62 -14.14
N LEU A 439 17.99 -8.47 -15.47
CA LEU A 439 16.72 -8.12 -16.12
C LEU A 439 15.64 -9.19 -15.91
N ILE A 440 15.97 -10.48 -16.01
CA ILE A 440 15.02 -11.57 -15.76
C ILE A 440 14.54 -11.54 -14.31
N VAL A 441 15.42 -11.29 -13.35
CA VAL A 441 15.05 -11.21 -11.92
C VAL A 441 14.04 -10.09 -11.68
N PHE A 442 14.33 -8.89 -12.15
CA PHE A 442 13.40 -7.76 -12.02
C PHE A 442 12.07 -8.01 -12.73
N ALA A 443 12.11 -8.54 -13.95
CA ALA A 443 10.89 -8.86 -14.72
C ALA A 443 10.02 -9.89 -14.01
N SER A 444 10.64 -10.93 -13.44
CA SER A 444 9.94 -11.98 -12.70
C SER A 444 9.30 -11.44 -11.43
N LEU A 445 9.95 -10.54 -10.71
CA LEU A 445 9.36 -9.88 -9.53
C LEU A 445 8.11 -9.09 -9.90
N VAL A 446 8.13 -8.34 -11.01
CA VAL A 446 6.96 -7.61 -11.50
C VAL A 446 5.86 -8.58 -11.94
N PHE A 447 6.21 -9.64 -12.68
CA PHE A 447 5.27 -10.62 -13.20
C PHE A 447 4.50 -11.35 -12.09
N PHE A 448 5.21 -11.85 -11.08
CA PHE A 448 4.61 -12.55 -9.95
C PHE A 448 4.02 -11.62 -8.88
N GLY A 449 4.23 -10.30 -8.99
CA GLY A 449 3.81 -9.35 -7.96
C GLY A 449 4.59 -9.51 -6.65
N GLY A 450 5.87 -9.90 -6.75
CA GLY A 450 6.75 -10.04 -5.61
C GLY A 450 7.03 -8.69 -4.94
N THR A 451 7.14 -8.70 -3.62
CA THR A 451 7.48 -7.52 -2.82
C THR A 451 8.97 -7.41 -2.61
N MET A 452 9.54 -6.26 -2.98
CA MET A 452 10.94 -5.93 -2.77
C MET A 452 11.11 -5.34 -1.38
N THR A 453 11.95 -5.98 -0.57
CA THR A 453 12.28 -5.59 0.81
C THR A 453 13.77 -5.25 0.89
N MET A 454 14.24 -4.66 1.99
CA MET A 454 15.66 -4.40 2.21
C MET A 454 16.48 -5.70 2.21
N PRO A 455 16.06 -6.78 2.90
CA PRO A 455 16.65 -8.10 2.68
C PRO A 455 16.49 -8.58 1.23
N GLY A 456 15.39 -8.30 0.55
CA GLY A 456 15.24 -8.59 -0.88
C GLY A 456 16.33 -7.96 -1.76
N ILE A 457 16.70 -6.70 -1.48
CA ILE A 457 17.81 -6.02 -2.18
C ILE A 457 19.13 -6.76 -1.90
N ALA A 458 19.39 -7.16 -0.64
CA ALA A 458 20.57 -7.96 -0.31
C ALA A 458 20.57 -9.32 -1.04
N GLY A 459 19.41 -9.97 -1.18
CA GLY A 459 19.25 -11.21 -1.95
C GLY A 459 19.56 -11.03 -3.44
N LEU A 460 19.15 -9.90 -4.02
CA LEU A 460 19.50 -9.53 -5.39
C LEU A 460 21.01 -9.32 -5.55
N ILE A 461 21.66 -8.58 -4.64
CA ILE A 461 23.11 -8.34 -4.65
C ILE A 461 23.87 -9.67 -4.50
N LEU A 462 23.44 -10.54 -3.58
CA LEU A 462 24.02 -11.86 -3.41
C LEU A 462 23.86 -12.71 -4.67
N SER A 463 22.67 -12.73 -5.26
CA SER A 463 22.40 -13.42 -6.51
C SER A 463 23.29 -12.91 -7.65
N LEU A 464 23.58 -11.61 -7.70
CA LEU A 464 24.46 -11.02 -8.70
C LEU A 464 25.88 -11.61 -8.60
N GLY A 465 26.43 -11.74 -7.39
CA GLY A 465 27.73 -12.37 -7.16
C GLY A 465 27.73 -13.85 -7.54
N MET A 466 26.71 -14.59 -7.12
CA MET A 466 26.55 -16.01 -7.46
C MET A 466 26.30 -16.26 -8.95
N ALA A 467 25.73 -15.29 -9.67
CA ALA A 467 25.45 -15.44 -11.10
C ALA A 467 26.71 -15.54 -11.96
N VAL A 468 27.83 -15.03 -11.46
CA VAL A 468 29.11 -15.10 -12.15
C VAL A 468 29.85 -16.41 -11.88
N ASP A 469 29.62 -17.04 -10.72
CA ASP A 469 30.25 -18.30 -10.32
C ASP A 469 30.01 -19.43 -11.35
N ALA A 470 28.77 -19.58 -11.81
CA ALA A 470 28.43 -20.57 -12.85
C ALA A 470 29.22 -20.33 -14.15
N ASN A 471 29.40 -19.06 -14.55
CA ASN A 471 30.19 -18.73 -15.74
C ASN A 471 31.68 -19.00 -15.54
N VAL A 472 32.21 -18.76 -14.34
CA VAL A 472 33.61 -19.07 -13.96
C VAL A 472 33.86 -20.58 -14.07
N ILE A 473 33.00 -21.42 -13.48
CA ILE A 473 33.12 -22.89 -13.55
C ILE A 473 33.12 -23.37 -15.01
N ILE A 474 32.23 -22.83 -15.85
CA ILE A 474 32.18 -23.16 -17.28
C ILE A 474 33.50 -22.77 -17.96
N PHE A 475 33.99 -21.55 -17.73
CA PHE A 475 35.19 -21.05 -18.40
C PHE A 475 36.44 -21.81 -18.01
N GLU A 476 36.64 -22.11 -16.72
CA GLU A 476 37.76 -22.94 -16.29
C GLU A 476 37.70 -24.33 -16.91
N ARG A 477 36.51 -24.95 -16.97
CA ARG A 477 36.34 -26.24 -17.63
C ARG A 477 36.67 -26.17 -19.12
N ILE A 478 36.26 -25.12 -19.82
CA ILE A 478 36.60 -24.90 -21.24
C ILE A 478 38.11 -24.71 -21.43
N ILE A 479 38.76 -23.95 -20.55
CA ILE A 479 40.21 -23.69 -20.58
C ILE A 479 40.98 -25.00 -20.34
N GLU A 480 40.55 -25.83 -19.39
CA GLU A 480 41.15 -27.15 -19.12
C GLU A 480 41.04 -28.08 -20.34
N GLU A 481 39.86 -28.14 -20.96
CA GLU A 481 39.64 -28.95 -22.17
C GLU A 481 40.36 -28.40 -23.41
N TYR A 482 40.66 -27.10 -23.46
CA TYR A 482 41.50 -26.53 -24.52
C TYR A 482 42.99 -26.82 -24.30
N LYS A 483 43.46 -26.71 -23.05
CA LYS A 483 44.85 -27.06 -22.67
C LYS A 483 45.15 -28.54 -22.87
N SER A 484 44.15 -29.43 -22.81
CA SER A 484 44.30 -30.86 -23.14
C SER A 484 44.40 -31.14 -24.66
N GLY A 485 44.35 -30.11 -25.51
CA GLY A 485 44.57 -30.22 -26.95
C GLY A 485 43.30 -30.36 -27.80
N LYS A 486 42.10 -30.23 -27.22
CA LYS A 486 40.86 -30.24 -28.01
C LYS A 486 40.71 -28.95 -28.82
N THR A 487 40.03 -29.06 -29.96
CA THR A 487 39.66 -27.88 -30.76
C THR A 487 38.72 -26.97 -29.97
N VAL A 488 38.76 -25.65 -30.19
CA VAL A 488 37.93 -24.66 -29.47
C VAL A 488 36.45 -25.06 -29.39
N ARG A 489 35.88 -25.57 -30.49
CA ARG A 489 34.48 -26.02 -30.54
C ARG A 489 34.23 -27.25 -29.67
N ALA A 490 35.13 -28.23 -29.70
CA ALA A 490 35.03 -29.43 -28.87
C ALA A 490 35.26 -29.11 -27.39
N SER A 491 36.17 -28.18 -27.07
CA SER A 491 36.41 -27.69 -25.71
C SER A 491 35.18 -26.98 -25.13
N ILE A 492 34.50 -26.15 -25.93
CA ILE A 492 33.24 -25.50 -25.51
C ILE A 492 32.17 -26.56 -25.22
N ALA A 493 31.89 -27.47 -26.15
CA ALA A 493 30.87 -28.50 -25.96
C ALA A 493 31.16 -29.37 -24.72
N SER A 494 32.38 -29.90 -24.63
CA SER A 494 32.83 -30.73 -23.51
C SER A 494 32.87 -29.97 -22.18
N GLY A 495 33.20 -28.68 -22.21
CA GLY A 495 33.26 -27.82 -21.04
C GLY A 495 31.87 -27.60 -20.43
N PHE A 496 30.88 -27.27 -21.25
CA PHE A 496 29.49 -27.15 -20.81
C PHE A 496 28.92 -28.46 -20.29
N ASP A 497 29.13 -29.58 -20.98
CA ASP A 497 28.56 -30.87 -20.58
C ASP A 497 29.10 -31.34 -19.22
N ARG A 498 30.39 -31.08 -18.92
CA ARG A 498 31.00 -31.42 -17.62
C ARG A 498 30.66 -30.41 -16.52
N ALA A 499 30.59 -29.12 -16.85
CA ALA A 499 30.27 -28.08 -15.87
C ALA A 499 28.80 -28.14 -15.43
N LEU A 500 27.89 -28.61 -16.29
CA LEU A 500 26.45 -28.60 -16.03
C LEU A 500 26.08 -29.36 -14.76
N SER A 501 26.66 -30.54 -14.49
CA SER A 501 26.37 -31.28 -13.25
C SER A 501 26.72 -30.46 -12.01
N CYS A 502 27.95 -29.92 -11.97
CA CYS A 502 28.42 -29.12 -10.83
C CYS A 502 27.57 -27.86 -10.61
N ILE A 503 27.16 -27.18 -11.69
CA ILE A 503 26.31 -25.98 -11.61
C ILE A 503 24.91 -26.34 -11.09
N ILE A 504 24.32 -27.42 -11.61
CA ILE A 504 23.01 -27.86 -11.16
C ILE A 504 23.06 -28.28 -9.69
N ASP A 505 24.07 -29.05 -9.28
CA ASP A 505 24.22 -29.50 -7.90
C ASP A 505 24.34 -28.32 -6.92
N SER A 506 25.24 -27.36 -7.19
CA SER A 506 25.44 -26.17 -6.36
C SER A 506 24.17 -25.29 -6.24
N ASN A 507 23.47 -25.07 -7.37
CA ASN A 507 22.26 -24.26 -7.36
C ASN A 507 21.07 -24.99 -6.71
N ILE A 508 20.92 -26.32 -6.89
CA ILE A 508 19.85 -27.10 -6.23
C ILE A 508 20.02 -27.06 -4.72
N THR A 509 21.24 -27.22 -4.20
CA THR A 509 21.50 -27.11 -2.76
C THR A 509 21.10 -25.74 -2.23
N THR A 510 21.43 -24.67 -2.95
CA THR A 510 21.04 -23.31 -2.56
C THR A 510 19.53 -23.09 -2.68
N LEU A 511 18.89 -23.66 -3.71
CA LEU A 511 17.45 -23.56 -3.92
C LEU A 511 16.67 -24.29 -2.82
N LEU A 512 17.21 -25.37 -2.26
CA LEU A 512 16.64 -26.05 -1.08
C LEU A 512 16.68 -25.12 0.14
N VAL A 513 17.78 -24.41 0.38
CA VAL A 513 17.86 -23.39 1.45
C VAL A 513 16.84 -22.28 1.22
N VAL A 514 16.71 -21.80 -0.01
CA VAL A 514 15.69 -20.81 -0.38
C VAL A 514 14.27 -21.33 -0.12
N ALA A 515 13.98 -22.59 -0.45
CA ALA A 515 12.68 -23.19 -0.22
C ALA A 515 12.34 -23.28 1.28
N ILE A 516 13.31 -23.66 2.11
CA ILE A 516 13.16 -23.65 3.57
C ILE A 516 12.92 -22.22 4.08
N LEU A 517 13.73 -21.26 3.64
CA LEU A 517 13.55 -19.86 4.03
C LEU A 517 12.16 -19.35 3.63
N TYR A 518 11.71 -19.65 2.41
CA TYR A 518 10.40 -19.21 1.94
C TYR A 518 9.23 -19.84 2.72
N ALA A 519 9.31 -21.14 3.03
CA ALA A 519 8.26 -21.87 3.72
C ALA A 519 8.17 -21.51 5.22
N PHE A 520 9.30 -21.42 5.92
CA PHE A 520 9.34 -21.33 7.38
C PHE A 520 9.55 -19.92 7.93
N THR A 521 9.95 -18.94 7.10
CA THR A 521 10.09 -17.54 7.54
C THR A 521 8.88 -16.71 7.12
N ALA A 522 8.73 -15.52 7.70
CA ALA A 522 7.68 -14.56 7.36
C ALA A 522 8.25 -13.15 7.16
N GLY A 523 7.47 -12.29 6.52
CA GLY A 523 7.82 -10.88 6.37
C GLY A 523 9.06 -10.65 5.48
N PRO A 524 10.01 -9.78 5.89
CA PRO A 524 11.13 -9.37 5.03
C PRO A 524 12.03 -10.50 4.51
N ILE A 525 12.17 -11.59 5.28
CA ILE A 525 13.02 -12.73 4.91
C ILE A 525 12.42 -13.53 3.74
N ARG A 526 11.09 -13.57 3.60
CA ARG A 526 10.45 -14.13 2.39
C ARG A 526 10.85 -13.35 1.15
N GLY A 527 10.94 -12.02 1.24
CA GLY A 527 11.42 -11.17 0.14
C GLY A 527 12.86 -11.52 -0.27
N PHE A 528 13.76 -11.71 0.70
CA PHE A 528 15.11 -12.23 0.44
C PHE A 528 15.08 -13.58 -0.27
N ALA A 529 14.31 -14.54 0.24
CA ALA A 529 14.20 -15.87 -0.37
C ALA A 529 13.65 -15.82 -1.81
N THR A 530 12.61 -15.02 -2.07
CA THR A 530 12.04 -14.87 -3.41
C THR A 530 13.03 -14.27 -4.41
N THR A 531 13.74 -13.19 -4.03
CA THR A 531 14.74 -12.56 -4.92
C THR A 531 15.91 -13.50 -5.21
N LEU A 532 16.45 -14.17 -4.19
CA LEU A 532 17.54 -15.13 -4.36
C LEU A 532 17.11 -16.35 -5.18
N GLY A 533 15.93 -16.92 -4.93
CA GLY A 533 15.42 -18.08 -5.65
C GLY A 533 15.20 -17.82 -7.13
N ILE A 534 14.53 -16.71 -7.46
CA ILE A 534 14.34 -16.28 -8.86
C ILE A 534 15.71 -16.05 -9.50
N GLY A 535 16.63 -15.41 -8.78
CA GLY A 535 18.01 -15.17 -9.23
C GLY A 535 18.78 -16.43 -9.57
N LEU A 536 18.69 -17.49 -8.75
CA LEU A 536 19.35 -18.77 -9.01
C LEU A 536 18.76 -19.47 -10.24
N ILE A 537 17.44 -19.49 -10.37
CA ILE A 537 16.77 -20.11 -11.53
C ILE A 537 17.14 -19.35 -12.82
N ALA A 538 17.09 -18.02 -12.77
CA ALA A 538 17.50 -17.16 -13.88
C ALA A 538 18.98 -17.38 -14.23
N ASN A 539 19.85 -17.52 -13.23
CA ASN A 539 21.27 -17.77 -13.41
C ASN A 539 21.55 -19.07 -14.18
N ILE A 540 20.91 -20.18 -13.81
CA ILE A 540 21.07 -21.46 -14.53
C ILE A 540 20.73 -21.27 -16.01
N TYR A 541 19.62 -20.58 -16.30
CA TYR A 541 19.22 -20.28 -17.67
C TYR A 541 20.25 -19.41 -18.40
N THR A 542 20.71 -18.31 -17.78
CA THR A 542 21.66 -17.40 -18.42
C THR A 542 23.03 -18.04 -18.62
N ALA A 543 23.55 -18.74 -17.63
CA ALA A 543 24.87 -19.36 -17.70
C ALA A 543 24.89 -20.53 -18.69
N VAL A 544 23.88 -21.40 -18.69
CA VAL A 544 23.90 -22.62 -19.52
C VAL A 544 23.35 -22.40 -20.93
N VAL A 545 22.31 -21.58 -21.10
CA VAL A 545 21.66 -21.38 -22.40
C VAL A 545 22.25 -20.15 -23.11
N VAL A 546 22.28 -19.00 -22.44
CA VAL A 546 22.66 -17.72 -23.08
C VAL A 546 24.16 -17.68 -23.33
N THR A 547 25.00 -17.97 -22.34
CA THR A 547 26.47 -17.99 -22.52
C THR A 547 26.88 -19.03 -23.57
N LYS A 548 26.28 -20.24 -23.55
CA LYS A 548 26.55 -21.28 -24.57
C LYS A 548 26.19 -20.80 -25.97
N LEU A 549 25.02 -20.18 -26.14
CA LEU A 549 24.58 -19.66 -27.43
C LEU A 549 25.52 -18.57 -27.95
N LEU A 550 25.93 -17.63 -27.10
CA LEU A 550 26.85 -16.54 -27.47
C LEU A 550 28.21 -17.08 -27.93
N LEU A 551 28.76 -18.05 -27.20
CA LEU A 551 30.02 -18.69 -27.55
C LEU A 551 29.91 -19.52 -28.83
N GLU A 552 28.83 -20.30 -28.99
CA GLU A 552 28.57 -21.04 -30.22
C GLU A 552 28.46 -20.09 -31.42
N LEU A 553 27.73 -18.97 -31.33
CA LEU A 553 27.61 -18.00 -32.43
C LEU A 553 28.97 -17.41 -32.84
N ARG A 554 29.81 -17.06 -31.86
CA ARG A 554 31.13 -16.47 -32.13
C ARG A 554 32.09 -17.46 -32.77
N TYR A 555 32.24 -18.65 -32.19
CA TYR A 555 33.27 -19.61 -32.57
C TYR A 555 32.85 -20.58 -33.69
N ASN A 556 31.55 -20.70 -33.99
CA ASN A 556 31.05 -21.49 -35.12
C ASN A 556 31.20 -20.77 -36.48
N SER A 557 31.47 -19.46 -36.48
CA SER A 557 31.65 -18.64 -37.69
C SER A 557 33.02 -18.83 -38.40
N GLY A 558 33.86 -19.78 -37.96
CA GLY A 558 35.11 -20.19 -38.64
C GLY A 558 36.25 -19.16 -38.66
N LYS A 559 36.02 -17.91 -38.24
CA LYS A 559 36.99 -16.80 -38.32
C LYS A 559 37.99 -16.73 -37.16
N ILE A 560 37.77 -17.44 -36.05
CA ILE A 560 38.64 -17.38 -34.86
C ILE A 560 39.05 -18.80 -34.46
N LYS A 561 40.34 -19.10 -34.58
CA LYS A 561 40.92 -20.43 -34.31
C LYS A 561 41.53 -20.55 -32.91
N THR A 562 41.70 -19.45 -32.20
CA THR A 562 42.34 -19.40 -30.88
C THR A 562 41.38 -18.83 -29.84
N LEU A 563 41.32 -19.47 -28.66
CA LEU A 563 40.66 -18.87 -27.50
C LEU A 563 41.51 -17.69 -27.04
N ASN A 564 40.91 -16.50 -27.02
CA ASN A 564 41.58 -15.31 -26.51
C ASN A 564 41.36 -15.26 -25.00
N ILE A 565 42.23 -15.99 -24.29
CA ILE A 565 42.28 -16.15 -22.83
C ILE A 565 43.18 -15.08 -22.24
#